data_AF-A0A447JE91-F1
#
_entry.id   AF-A0A447JE91-F1
#
_cell.length_a   1.000
_cell.length_b   1.000
_cell.length_c   1.000
_cell.angle_alpha   90.00
_cell.angle_beta   90.00
_cell.angle_gamma   90.00
#
_symmetry.space_group_name_H-M   'P 1'
#
loop_
_entity.id
_entity.type
_entity.pdbx_description
1 polymer ?
#
loop_
_entity_poly.entity_id
_entity_poly.type
_entity_poly.pdbx_seq_one_letter_code
_entity_poly.pdbx_strand_id
1 'polypeptide(L)'
;MGGTAFQKSPVGSIFYDFFGPNTMKSDISISVSELGSLLDHSGPHKEAEEYIARVFNAERSYMVTNGTSTANKIVGMYSAPAGSTVLIDRNCHKSLTHLMMMSDIYADLFPPNP
;
A
#
# COMPACT_ATOMS: atom_id res chain seq x y z
N MET A 1 -13.26 -16.99 7.05
CA MET A 1 -14.25 -18.04 6.67
C MET A 1 -15.34 -17.44 5.78
N GLY A 2 -15.02 -17.14 4.51
CA GLY A 2 -15.97 -16.94 3.40
C GLY A 2 -17.32 -16.25 3.63
N GLY A 3 -17.42 -15.33 4.60
CA GLY A 3 -18.68 -14.69 5.01
C GLY A 3 -19.65 -15.52 5.87
N THR A 4 -19.27 -16.71 6.36
CA THR A 4 -20.14 -17.57 7.19
C THR A 4 -20.65 -16.88 8.45
N ALA A 5 -19.81 -16.05 9.09
CA ALA A 5 -20.19 -15.31 10.30
C ALA A 5 -21.25 -14.23 10.01
N PHE A 6 -21.15 -13.54 8.87
CA PHE A 6 -22.13 -12.52 8.46
C PHE A 6 -23.53 -13.12 8.34
N GLN A 7 -23.67 -14.33 7.83
CA GLN A 7 -24.96 -15.02 7.71
C GLN A 7 -25.62 -15.42 9.04
N LYS A 8 -24.91 -15.31 10.18
CA LYS A 8 -25.45 -15.65 11.51
C LYS A 8 -26.09 -14.46 12.24
N SER A 9 -26.05 -13.27 11.66
CA SER A 9 -26.62 -12.05 12.23
C SER A 9 -27.60 -11.39 11.25
N PRO A 10 -28.75 -10.85 11.71
CA PRO A 10 -29.69 -10.15 10.82
C PRO A 10 -29.06 -8.98 10.05
N VAL A 11 -28.19 -8.18 10.69
CA VAL A 11 -27.48 -7.10 9.99
C VAL A 11 -26.34 -7.64 9.11
N GLY A 12 -25.75 -8.76 9.52
CA GLY A 12 -24.69 -9.41 8.76
C GLY A 12 -25.18 -10.04 7.47
N SER A 13 -26.37 -10.64 7.44
CA SER A 13 -26.92 -11.23 6.21
C SER A 13 -27.21 -10.17 5.17
N ILE A 14 -27.70 -8.99 5.58
CA ILE A 14 -27.87 -7.84 4.68
C ILE A 14 -26.51 -7.41 4.09
N PHE A 15 -25.47 -7.34 4.91
CA PHE A 15 -24.12 -7.01 4.45
C PHE A 15 -23.57 -8.07 3.47
N TYR A 16 -23.81 -9.36 3.76
CA TYR A 16 -23.43 -10.47 2.89
C TYR A 16 -24.15 -10.41 1.54
N ASP A 17 -25.46 -10.16 1.53
CA ASP A 17 -26.27 -10.08 0.32
C ASP A 17 -25.90 -8.86 -0.53
N PHE A 18 -25.55 -7.74 0.12
CA PHE A 18 -25.13 -6.51 -0.56
C PHE A 18 -23.80 -6.67 -1.30
N PHE A 19 -22.76 -7.17 -0.61
CA PHE A 19 -21.42 -7.32 -1.22
C PHE A 19 -21.27 -8.61 -2.04
N GLY A 20 -22.14 -9.59 -1.78
CA GLY A 20 -22.18 -10.86 -2.48
C GLY A 20 -21.12 -11.88 -2.01
N PRO A 21 -21.31 -13.15 -2.41
CA PRO A 21 -20.51 -14.28 -1.91
C PRO A 21 -19.04 -14.22 -2.34
N ASN A 22 -18.72 -13.71 -3.53
CA ASN A 22 -17.36 -13.72 -4.05
C ASN A 22 -16.45 -12.76 -3.27
N THR A 23 -16.94 -11.54 -2.98
CA THR A 23 -16.25 -10.54 -2.16
C THR A 23 -15.87 -11.12 -0.79
N MET A 24 -16.79 -11.84 -0.16
CA MET A 24 -16.56 -12.46 1.16
C MET A 24 -15.61 -13.66 1.10
N LYS A 25 -15.61 -14.40 -0.01
CA LYS A 25 -14.73 -15.58 -0.21
C LYS A 25 -13.31 -15.20 -0.59
N SER A 26 -13.11 -14.03 -1.21
CA SER A 26 -11.78 -13.49 -1.52
C SER A 26 -11.10 -12.81 -0.34
N ASP A 27 -11.81 -12.56 0.76
CA ASP A 27 -11.20 -12.07 2.01
C ASP A 27 -10.49 -13.22 2.75
N ILE A 28 -9.22 -13.41 2.41
CA ILE A 28 -8.35 -14.50 2.85
C ILE A 28 -7.04 -13.95 3.42
N SER A 29 -6.21 -14.84 3.97
CA SER A 29 -4.90 -14.51 4.53
C SER A 29 -3.83 -15.49 4.04
N ILE A 30 -2.60 -15.34 4.54
CA ILE A 30 -1.46 -16.23 4.27
C ILE A 30 -1.70 -17.70 4.62
N SER A 31 -2.80 -18.04 5.31
CA SER A 31 -3.20 -19.43 5.54
C SER A 31 -3.53 -20.17 4.23
N VAL A 32 -3.87 -19.44 3.16
CA VAL A 32 -4.06 -19.99 1.81
C VAL A 32 -2.70 -20.03 1.11
N SER A 33 -1.90 -21.03 1.46
CA SER A 33 -0.48 -21.10 1.12
C SER A 33 -0.17 -21.09 -0.38
N GLU A 34 -1.11 -21.54 -1.21
CA GLU A 34 -0.96 -21.58 -2.67
C GLU A 34 -0.89 -20.19 -3.32
N LEU A 35 -1.32 -19.13 -2.61
CA LEU A 35 -1.21 -17.74 -3.06
C LEU A 35 0.06 -17.04 -2.57
N GLY A 36 0.84 -17.70 -1.71
CA GLY A 36 2.05 -17.14 -1.12
C GLY A 36 1.77 -16.03 -0.11
N SER A 37 2.70 -15.08 -0.01
CA SER A 37 2.64 -13.98 0.95
C SER A 37 3.08 -12.67 0.28
N LEU A 38 2.24 -11.65 0.43
CA LEU A 38 2.52 -10.30 -0.08
C LEU A 38 3.77 -9.69 0.58
N LEU A 39 3.94 -9.90 1.89
CA LEU A 39 5.06 -9.33 2.65
C LEU A 39 6.38 -10.05 2.38
N ASP A 40 6.32 -11.34 2.05
CA ASP A 40 7.52 -12.14 1.75
C ASP A 40 7.90 -12.10 0.26
N HIS A 41 7.10 -11.42 -0.58
CA HIS A 41 7.26 -11.37 -2.03
C HIS A 41 7.45 -12.78 -2.63
N SER A 42 6.52 -13.68 -2.32
CA SER A 42 6.61 -15.11 -2.65
C SER A 42 5.43 -15.62 -3.47
N GLY A 43 5.64 -16.73 -4.20
CA GLY A 43 4.61 -17.37 -5.02
C GLY A 43 3.97 -16.40 -6.04
N PRO A 44 2.63 -16.49 -6.25
CA PRO A 44 1.91 -15.61 -7.16
C PRO A 44 2.09 -14.10 -6.89
N HIS A 45 2.34 -13.68 -5.65
CA HIS A 45 2.62 -12.27 -5.36
C HIS A 45 3.94 -11.80 -5.98
N LYS A 46 4.98 -12.65 -5.99
CA LYS A 46 6.25 -12.35 -6.66
C LYS A 46 6.06 -12.18 -8.16
N GLU A 47 5.35 -13.14 -8.78
CA GLU A 47 5.05 -13.13 -10.20
C GLU A 47 4.24 -11.88 -10.61
N ALA A 48 3.27 -11.49 -9.77
CA ALA A 48 2.49 -10.28 -9.96
C ALA A 48 3.36 -9.01 -9.92
N GLU A 49 4.27 -8.89 -8.95
CA GLU A 49 5.18 -7.75 -8.86
C GLU A 49 6.16 -7.67 -10.04
N GLU A 50 6.71 -8.82 -10.47
CA GLU A 50 7.57 -8.89 -11.66
C GLU A 50 6.80 -8.56 -12.94
N TYR A 51 5.54 -8.98 -13.03
CA TYR A 51 4.64 -8.62 -14.12
C TYR A 51 4.40 -7.11 -14.17
N ILE A 52 4.05 -6.49 -13.03
CA ILE A 52 3.85 -5.05 -12.93
C ILE A 52 5.14 -4.30 -13.32
N ALA A 53 6.30 -4.74 -12.83
CA ALA A 53 7.59 -4.13 -13.16
C ALA A 53 7.86 -4.13 -14.67
N ARG A 54 7.60 -5.24 -15.36
CA ARG A 54 7.71 -5.33 -16.83
C ARG A 54 6.74 -4.40 -17.55
N VAL A 55 5.47 -4.37 -17.13
CA VAL A 55 4.42 -3.55 -17.78
C VAL A 55 4.72 -2.06 -17.64
N PHE A 56 5.17 -1.62 -16.46
CA PHE A 56 5.45 -0.22 -16.15
C PHE A 56 6.90 0.19 -16.41
N ASN A 57 7.71 -0.69 -17.03
CA ASN A 57 9.12 -0.46 -17.35
C ASN A 57 9.94 0.00 -16.13
N ALA A 58 9.77 -0.68 -15.00
CA ALA A 58 10.52 -0.44 -13.76
C ALA A 58 11.47 -1.62 -13.47
N GLU A 59 12.57 -1.35 -12.78
CA GLU A 59 13.48 -2.42 -12.30
C GLU A 59 12.79 -3.30 -11.24
N ARG A 60 12.01 -2.67 -10.35
CA ARG A 60 11.22 -3.35 -9.31
C ARG A 60 9.91 -2.62 -9.11
N SER A 61 8.86 -3.36 -8.78
CA SER A 61 7.56 -2.81 -8.38
C SER A 61 7.09 -3.47 -7.10
N TYR A 62 6.46 -2.68 -6.22
CA TYR A 62 5.87 -3.12 -4.96
C TYR A 62 4.39 -2.77 -4.94
N MET A 63 3.54 -3.69 -4.46
CA MET A 63 2.11 -3.42 -4.29
C MET A 63 1.85 -2.81 -2.90
N VAL A 64 1.32 -1.58 -2.86
CA VAL A 64 0.99 -0.87 -1.61
C VAL A 64 -0.53 -0.79 -1.46
N THR A 65 -1.08 -1.43 -0.43
CA THR A 65 -2.53 -1.53 -0.20
C THR A 65 -3.12 -0.38 0.61
N ASN A 66 -2.30 0.59 1.05
CA ASN A 66 -2.73 1.76 1.81
C ASN A 66 -2.47 3.09 1.06
N GLY A 67 -2.58 3.02 -0.27
CA GLY A 67 -2.49 4.14 -1.21
C GLY A 67 -1.11 4.80 -1.31
N THR A 68 -0.99 5.74 -2.26
CA THR A 68 0.25 6.48 -2.52
C THR A 68 0.72 7.31 -1.32
N SER A 69 -0.21 7.71 -0.45
CA SER A 69 0.11 8.37 0.83
C SER A 69 1.04 7.54 1.71
N THR A 70 0.90 6.22 1.70
CA THR A 70 1.78 5.28 2.43
C THR A 70 3.02 4.98 1.60
N ALA A 71 2.89 4.83 0.28
CA ALA A 71 4.03 4.61 -0.62
C ALA A 71 5.09 5.72 -0.48
N ASN A 72 4.67 6.99 -0.43
CA ASN A 72 5.56 8.14 -0.18
C ASN A 72 6.34 8.01 1.14
N LYS A 73 5.74 7.43 2.17
CA LYS A 73 6.39 7.23 3.48
C LYS A 73 7.39 6.08 3.45
N ILE A 74 7.03 4.97 2.78
CA ILE A 74 7.93 3.83 2.58
C ILE A 74 9.22 4.31 1.90
N VAL A 75 9.08 5.01 0.77
CA VAL A 75 10.21 5.56 0.02
C VAL A 75 10.96 6.60 0.86
N GLY A 76 10.25 7.53 1.47
CA GLY A 76 10.87 8.60 2.27
C GLY A 76 11.69 8.09 3.45
N MET A 77 11.13 7.19 4.27
CA MET A 77 11.81 6.64 5.44
C MET A 77 13.00 5.76 5.08
N TYR A 78 12.97 5.09 3.92
CA TYR A 78 14.13 4.37 3.40
C TYR A 78 15.24 5.31 2.91
N SER A 79 14.87 6.36 2.17
CA SER A 79 15.82 7.24 1.47
C SER A 79 16.38 8.38 2.31
N ALA A 80 15.71 8.77 3.41
CA ALA A 80 16.05 9.95 4.20
C ALA A 80 16.29 9.59 5.68
N PRO A 81 17.54 9.28 6.07
CA PRO A 81 17.88 9.00 7.47
C PRO A 81 17.77 10.25 8.35
N ALA A 82 17.71 10.06 9.66
CA ALA A 82 17.64 11.16 10.62
C ALA A 82 18.84 12.13 10.47
N GLY A 83 18.56 13.44 10.58
CA GLY A 83 19.52 14.53 10.39
C GLY A 83 19.86 14.86 8.93
N SER A 84 19.30 14.14 7.95
CA SER A 84 19.57 14.41 6.53
C SER A 84 18.79 15.61 5.99
N THR A 85 19.30 16.19 4.90
CA THR A 85 18.59 17.21 4.12
C THR A 85 17.97 16.58 2.89
N VAL A 86 16.70 16.87 2.65
CA VAL A 86 15.96 16.41 1.47
C VAL A 86 15.39 17.58 0.68
N LEU A 87 15.46 17.48 -0.64
CA LEU A 87 14.82 18.42 -1.54
C LEU A 87 13.37 18.00 -1.77
N ILE A 88 12.43 18.88 -1.43
CA ILE A 88 10.99 18.62 -1.53
C ILE A 88 10.32 19.73 -2.33
N ASP A 89 9.45 19.35 -3.27
CA ASP A 89 8.60 20.31 -3.98
C ASP A 89 7.65 21.03 -3.00
N ARG A 90 7.61 22.36 -3.03
CA ARG A 90 6.70 23.14 -2.17
C ARG A 90 5.22 22.85 -2.48
N ASN A 91 4.89 22.43 -3.70
CA ASN A 91 3.56 21.97 -4.12
C ASN A 91 3.37 20.46 -3.86
N CYS A 92 3.99 19.93 -2.80
CA CYS A 92 3.87 18.52 -2.45
C CYS A 92 2.48 18.14 -1.92
N HIS A 93 2.10 16.88 -2.13
CA HIS A 93 0.93 16.30 -1.50
C HIS A 93 1.11 16.22 0.03
N LYS A 94 0.04 16.44 0.80
CA LYS A 94 0.04 16.47 2.29
C LYS A 94 0.69 15.23 2.94
N SER A 95 0.72 14.09 2.25
CA SER A 95 1.42 12.91 2.74
C SER A 95 2.93 13.11 2.93
N LEU A 96 3.57 13.96 2.12
CA LEU A 96 4.98 14.33 2.26
C LEU A 96 5.18 15.31 3.41
N THR A 97 4.21 16.19 3.67
CA THR A 97 4.18 16.97 4.93
C THR A 97 4.13 16.06 6.14
N HIS A 98 3.28 15.03 6.13
CA HIS A 98 3.23 14.05 7.22
C HIS A 98 4.54 13.26 7.35
N LEU A 99 5.21 12.92 6.23
CA LEU A 99 6.53 12.29 6.28
C LEU A 99 7.53 13.17 7.05
N MET A 100 7.63 14.46 6.70
CA MET A 100 8.50 15.43 7.39
C MET A 100 8.16 15.58 8.87
N MET A 101 6.89 15.47 9.26
CA MET A 101 6.49 15.52 10.68
C MET A 101 6.89 14.27 11.48
N MET A 102 7.05 13.13 10.82
CA MET A 102 7.38 11.85 11.47
C MET A 102 8.87 11.52 11.43
N SER A 103 9.65 12.21 10.60
CA SER A 103 11.07 11.94 10.36
C SER A 103 11.91 13.16 10.73
N ASP A 104 13.03 12.93 11.41
CA ASP A 104 13.97 14.00 11.76
C ASP A 104 14.79 14.40 10.53
N ILE A 105 14.23 15.24 9.66
CA ILE A 105 14.84 15.65 8.39
C ILE A 105 14.71 17.15 8.16
N TYR A 106 15.70 17.74 7.49
CA TYR A 106 15.66 19.12 7.03
C TYR A 106 15.12 19.17 5.60
N ALA A 107 14.03 19.90 5.39
CA ALA A 107 13.43 20.05 4.07
C ALA A 107 13.89 21.35 3.42
N ASP A 108 14.64 21.24 2.33
CA ASP A 108 14.90 22.36 1.43
C ASP A 108 13.82 22.35 0.32
N LEU A 109 13.12 23.47 0.17
CA LEU A 109 11.87 23.52 -0.58
C LEU A 109 12.07 24.17 -1.92
N PHE A 110 11.88 23.39 -2.99
CA PHE A 110 11.88 23.93 -4.34
C PHE A 110 10.71 24.89 -4.54
N PRO A 111 10.96 26.13 -5.01
CA PRO A 111 9.88 27.07 -5.28
C PRO A 111 9.00 26.55 -6.43
N PRO A 112 7.68 26.81 -6.40
CA PRO A 112 6.85 26.53 -7.57
C PRO A 112 7.32 27.38 -8.76
N ASN A 113 7.11 26.89 -9.98
CA ASN A 113 7.33 27.70 -11.18
C ASN A 113 6.53 29.02 -11.07
N PRO A 114 7.08 30.15 -11.56
CA PRO A 114 6.43 31.46 -11.53
C PRO A 114 5.09 31.46 -12.27
#